data_AF-A0A7X5BU61-F1
#
_entry.id   AF-A0A7X5BU61-F1
#
_cell.length_a   1.000
_cell.length_b   1.000
_cell.length_c   1.000
_cell.angle_alpha   90.00
_cell.angle_beta   90.00
_cell.angle_gamma   90.00
#
_symmetry.space_group_name_H-M   'P 1'
#
loop_
_entity.id
_entity.type
_entity.pdbx_description
1 polymer ?
#
loop_
_entity_poly.entity_id
_entity_poly.type
_entity_poly.pdbx_seq_one_letter_code
_entity_poly.pdbx_strand_id
1 'polypeptide(L)'
;MLALDAGNALFKTLADGQEAKLRAELLLEQLDAQGYAAMAVGQRDLVLGVDFLKKKTKGAKLKLVSANLVDAKGQPLFPASVVTTVGGLKVGIIGVSPASADPKAPAGGSEGTAFLPEGVRGLPVGPAVTSEVKRLRQKEQVSLVLLLAAVPYVEAVKLAQGAEGVDFVLQSHDGRGVGMAQRQGVSTLVPPGERGRQVAKLELSVEGAGPFADLSEANRARESQRMVEANIARVQERLKVEKNEDARRSLQETLTSFEARRDALARTAAAQGPTTGRTYLLTYLQLGADVASDAAVQKQVERVEPPGSAGH
;
A
#
# COMPACT_ATOMS: atom_id res chain seq x y z
N MET A 1 14.67 -3.62 -3.20
CA MET A 1 13.31 -3.02 -3.20
C MET A 1 12.32 -4.10 -3.59
N LEU A 2 11.09 -4.04 -3.08
CA LEU A 2 10.01 -4.98 -3.36
C LEU A 2 8.77 -4.19 -3.80
N ALA A 3 8.30 -4.40 -5.03
CA ALA A 3 7.09 -3.77 -5.56
C ALA A 3 5.91 -4.75 -5.49
N LEU A 4 4.76 -4.29 -4.99
CA LEU A 4 3.57 -5.10 -4.72
C LEU A 4 2.30 -4.32 -5.09
N ASP A 5 1.27 -5.04 -5.53
CA ASP A 5 -0.05 -4.48 -5.82
C ASP A 5 -1.13 -5.16 -4.96
N ALA A 6 -1.99 -4.37 -4.32
CA ALA A 6 -3.01 -4.88 -3.40
C ALA A 6 -4.27 -5.39 -4.11
N GLY A 7 -4.29 -5.45 -5.44
CA GLY A 7 -5.39 -5.94 -6.26
C GLY A 7 -6.40 -4.88 -6.66
N ASN A 8 -7.45 -5.32 -7.36
CA ASN A 8 -8.44 -4.48 -8.04
C ASN A 8 -7.81 -3.48 -9.02
N ALA A 9 -6.73 -3.88 -9.68
CA ALA A 9 -5.93 -3.06 -10.59
C ALA A 9 -6.54 -2.98 -11.98
N LEU A 10 -7.11 -4.09 -12.48
CA LEU A 10 -7.34 -4.26 -13.92
C LEU A 10 -8.57 -3.50 -14.45
N PHE A 11 -9.66 -3.48 -13.69
CA PHE A 11 -10.93 -2.89 -14.12
C PHE A 11 -11.37 -1.75 -13.20
N LYS A 12 -11.90 -0.66 -13.79
CA LYS A 12 -12.46 0.49 -13.06
C LYS A 12 -13.79 0.13 -12.38
N THR A 13 -14.59 -0.70 -13.05
CA THR A 13 -15.91 -1.19 -12.62
C THR A 13 -15.99 -2.71 -12.82
N LEU A 14 -17.13 -3.32 -12.50
CA LEU A 14 -17.38 -4.75 -12.75
C LEU A 14 -17.93 -5.01 -14.17
N ALA A 15 -17.66 -4.10 -15.12
CA ALA A 15 -18.08 -4.23 -16.51
C ALA A 15 -16.88 -4.61 -17.39
N ASP A 16 -17.12 -5.49 -18.36
CA ASP A 16 -16.17 -5.82 -19.41
C ASP A 16 -16.39 -4.94 -20.65
N GLY A 17 -15.58 -5.18 -21.67
CA GLY A 17 -15.57 -4.43 -22.92
C GLY A 17 -14.22 -4.53 -23.60
N GLN A 18 -14.17 -4.30 -24.91
CA GLN A 18 -12.92 -4.46 -25.67
C GLN A 18 -11.82 -3.51 -25.19
N GLU A 19 -12.16 -2.25 -24.92
CA GLU A 19 -11.24 -1.25 -24.37
C GLU A 19 -10.77 -1.63 -22.96
N ALA A 20 -11.70 -2.01 -22.08
CA ALA A 20 -11.39 -2.46 -20.72
C ALA A 20 -10.47 -3.69 -20.70
N LYS A 21 -10.67 -4.62 -21.63
CA LYS A 21 -9.79 -5.78 -21.83
C LYS A 21 -8.39 -5.37 -22.27
N LEU A 22 -8.26 -4.51 -23.29
CA LEU A 22 -6.94 -4.03 -23.74
C LEU A 22 -6.19 -3.31 -22.62
N ARG A 23 -6.91 -2.50 -21.83
CA ARG A 23 -6.35 -1.84 -20.65
C ARG A 23 -5.89 -2.84 -19.58
N ALA A 24 -6.70 -3.85 -19.27
CA ALA A 24 -6.33 -4.90 -18.31
C ALA A 24 -5.09 -5.70 -18.76
N GLU A 25 -4.99 -6.00 -20.07
CA GLU A 25 -3.81 -6.66 -20.63
C GLU A 25 -2.56 -5.78 -20.50
N LEU A 26 -2.66 -4.50 -20.88
CA LEU A 26 -1.56 -3.55 -20.73
C LEU A 26 -1.13 -3.40 -19.27
N LEU A 27 -2.06 -3.32 -18.32
CA LEU A 27 -1.73 -3.21 -16.90
C LEU A 27 -0.97 -4.43 -16.38
N LEU A 28 -1.40 -5.66 -16.72
CA LEU A 28 -0.68 -6.87 -16.33
C LEU A 28 0.74 -6.92 -16.93
N GLU A 29 0.88 -6.56 -18.21
CA GLU A 29 2.18 -6.49 -18.88
C GLU A 29 3.10 -5.47 -18.22
N GLN A 30 2.58 -4.30 -17.84
CA GLN A 30 3.34 -3.25 -17.18
C GLN A 30 3.73 -3.62 -15.74
N LEU A 31 2.85 -4.26 -14.96
CA LEU A 31 3.19 -4.74 -13.63
C LEU A 31 4.35 -5.76 -13.69
N ASP A 32 4.31 -6.69 -14.64
CA ASP A 32 5.40 -7.66 -14.83
C ASP A 32 6.70 -6.99 -15.30
N ALA A 33 6.62 -6.11 -16.31
CA ALA A 33 7.77 -5.39 -16.86
C ALA A 33 8.46 -4.50 -15.82
N GLN A 34 7.69 -3.87 -14.94
CA GLN A 34 8.20 -3.03 -13.83
C GLN A 34 8.70 -3.86 -12.64
N GLY A 35 8.59 -5.19 -12.70
CA GLY A 35 9.16 -6.10 -11.71
C GLY A 35 8.35 -6.22 -10.42
N TYR A 36 7.03 -6.03 -10.49
CA TYR A 36 6.16 -6.33 -9.35
C TYR A 36 6.27 -7.82 -8.99
N ALA A 37 6.53 -8.09 -7.71
CA ALA A 37 6.74 -9.45 -7.24
C ALA A 37 5.40 -10.20 -7.09
N ALA A 38 4.37 -9.51 -6.60
CA ALA A 38 3.06 -10.09 -6.41
C ALA A 38 1.93 -9.06 -6.51
N MET A 39 0.76 -9.54 -6.91
CA MET A 39 -0.51 -8.81 -6.93
C MET A 39 -1.59 -9.68 -6.28
N ALA A 40 -2.34 -9.13 -5.32
CA ALA A 40 -3.53 -9.82 -4.84
C ALA A 40 -4.62 -9.85 -5.93
N VAL A 41 -5.39 -10.92 -5.99
CA VAL A 41 -6.53 -11.02 -6.92
C VAL A 41 -7.76 -10.42 -6.26
N GLY A 42 -8.19 -9.24 -6.69
CA GLY A 42 -9.44 -8.61 -6.26
C GLY A 42 -10.64 -8.99 -7.14
N GLN A 43 -11.85 -8.64 -6.70
CA GLN A 43 -13.07 -8.87 -7.49
C GLN A 43 -13.03 -8.20 -8.86
N ARG A 44 -12.41 -7.01 -8.97
CA ARG A 44 -12.30 -6.30 -10.25
C ARG A 44 -11.30 -6.94 -11.19
N ASP A 45 -10.31 -7.68 -10.69
CA ASP A 45 -9.36 -8.38 -11.56
C ASP A 45 -9.97 -9.62 -12.22
N LEU A 46 -11.06 -10.12 -11.64
CA LEU A 46 -11.77 -11.31 -12.09
C LEU A 46 -12.84 -11.05 -13.16
N VAL A 47 -12.99 -9.82 -13.66
CA VAL A 47 -14.03 -9.46 -14.67
C VAL A 47 -13.94 -10.35 -15.92
N LEU A 48 -12.73 -10.67 -16.41
CA LEU A 48 -12.53 -11.59 -17.54
C LEU A 48 -12.31 -13.05 -17.13
N GLY A 49 -12.54 -13.37 -15.86
CA GLY A 49 -12.42 -14.71 -15.30
C GLY A 49 -11.00 -15.16 -14.94
N VAL A 50 -10.93 -16.29 -14.22
CA VAL A 50 -9.67 -16.87 -13.72
C VAL A 50 -8.76 -17.34 -14.86
N ASP A 51 -9.34 -17.92 -15.93
CA ASP A 51 -8.56 -18.45 -17.04
C ASP A 51 -7.82 -17.36 -17.81
N PHE A 52 -8.43 -16.18 -17.95
CA PHE A 52 -7.77 -15.00 -18.51
C PHE A 52 -6.52 -14.64 -17.69
N LEU A 53 -6.66 -14.51 -16.37
CA LEU A 53 -5.55 -14.17 -15.48
C LEU A 53 -4.43 -15.22 -15.55
N LYS A 54 -4.77 -16.51 -15.46
CA LYS A 54 -3.79 -17.61 -15.55
C LYS A 54 -3.07 -17.65 -16.89
N LYS A 55 -3.80 -17.43 -17.99
CA LYS A 55 -3.23 -17.39 -19.33
C LYS A 55 -2.27 -16.23 -19.50
N LYS A 56 -2.66 -15.02 -19.06
CA LYS A 56 -1.86 -13.79 -19.23
C LYS A 56 -0.64 -13.74 -18.33
N THR A 57 -0.68 -14.40 -17.17
CA THR A 57 0.46 -14.46 -16.24
C THR A 57 1.28 -15.75 -16.36
N LYS A 58 0.99 -16.60 -17.37
CA LYS A 58 1.76 -17.81 -17.61
C LYS A 58 3.20 -17.46 -18.01
N GLY A 59 4.16 -17.84 -17.17
CA GLY A 59 5.57 -17.53 -17.37
C GLY A 59 6.00 -16.13 -16.89
N ALA A 60 5.07 -15.32 -16.40
CA ALA A 60 5.37 -14.01 -15.82
C ALA A 60 6.15 -14.15 -14.50
N LYS A 61 6.96 -13.13 -14.20
CA LYS A 61 7.62 -12.98 -12.89
C LYS A 61 6.59 -12.56 -11.85
N LEU A 62 5.64 -11.71 -12.23
CA LEU A 62 4.50 -11.32 -11.42
C LEU A 62 3.71 -12.55 -10.95
N LYS A 63 3.48 -12.64 -9.64
CA LYS A 63 2.69 -13.71 -9.03
C LYS A 63 1.33 -13.19 -8.57
N LEU A 64 0.27 -13.79 -9.09
CA LEU A 64 -1.08 -13.55 -8.60
C LEU A 64 -1.33 -14.41 -7.36
N VAL A 65 -1.78 -13.79 -6.26
CA VAL A 65 -1.98 -14.46 -4.97
C VAL A 65 -3.39 -14.28 -4.43
N SER A 66 -3.94 -15.35 -3.85
CA SER A 66 -5.15 -15.32 -3.03
C SER A 66 -5.24 -16.60 -2.21
N ALA A 67 -5.33 -16.45 -0.88
CA ALA A 67 -5.40 -17.56 0.06
C ALA A 67 -6.81 -18.14 0.20
N ASN A 68 -7.85 -17.41 -0.23
CA ASN A 68 -9.24 -17.77 0.03
C ASN A 68 -10.09 -17.95 -1.23
N LEU A 69 -9.56 -17.72 -2.44
CA LEU A 69 -10.29 -18.01 -3.69
C LEU A 69 -10.20 -19.50 -4.05
N VAL A 70 -11.37 -20.13 -4.18
CA VAL A 70 -11.52 -21.54 -4.56
C VAL A 70 -12.53 -21.72 -5.67
N ASP A 71 -12.42 -22.83 -6.38
CA ASP A 71 -13.43 -23.25 -7.37
C ASP A 71 -14.68 -23.87 -6.69
N ALA A 72 -15.63 -24.31 -7.51
CA ALA A 72 -16.84 -24.99 -7.05
C ALA A 72 -16.54 -26.28 -6.26
N LYS A 73 -15.39 -26.93 -6.49
CA LYS A 73 -14.92 -28.15 -5.81
C LYS A 73 -14.10 -27.85 -4.56
N GLY A 74 -13.87 -26.57 -4.24
CA GLY A 74 -13.06 -26.14 -3.09
C GLY A 74 -11.55 -26.17 -3.34
N GLN A 75 -11.10 -26.30 -4.59
CA GLN A 75 -9.68 -26.27 -4.93
C GLN A 75 -9.18 -24.82 -5.03
N PRO A 76 -8.00 -24.50 -4.46
CA PRO A 76 -7.42 -23.16 -4.58
C PRO A 76 -7.24 -22.73 -6.04
N LEU A 77 -7.68 -21.52 -6.36
CA LEU A 77 -7.56 -20.96 -7.71
C LEU A 77 -6.19 -20.32 -7.97
N PHE A 78 -5.54 -19.82 -6.90
CA PHE A 78 -4.24 -19.15 -6.91
C PHE A 78 -3.38 -19.65 -5.74
N PRO A 79 -2.05 -19.47 -5.79
CA PRO A 79 -1.21 -19.62 -4.61
C PRO A 79 -1.65 -18.67 -3.48
N ALA A 80 -1.65 -19.15 -2.24
CA ALA A 80 -2.02 -18.34 -1.08
C ALA A 80 -1.02 -17.22 -0.78
N SER A 81 0.26 -17.49 -1.03
CA SER A 81 1.35 -16.55 -0.77
C SER A 81 2.55 -16.78 -1.67
N VAL A 82 3.48 -15.82 -1.63
CA VAL A 82 4.82 -15.91 -2.21
C VAL A 82 5.83 -15.65 -1.11
N VAL A 83 6.98 -16.33 -1.18
CA VAL A 83 8.11 -16.09 -0.29
C VAL A 83 9.28 -15.56 -1.12
N THR A 84 9.88 -14.47 -0.66
CA THR A 84 11.03 -13.84 -1.32
C THR A 84 12.05 -13.37 -0.29
N THR A 85 13.27 -13.08 -0.74
CA THR A 85 14.32 -12.52 0.11
C THR A 85 14.70 -11.14 -0.37
N VAL A 86 14.64 -10.14 0.51
CA VAL A 86 14.96 -8.75 0.19
C VAL A 86 15.86 -8.19 1.29
N GLY A 87 17.06 -7.74 0.93
CA GLY A 87 18.03 -7.24 1.91
C GLY A 87 18.42 -8.28 2.98
N GLY A 88 18.48 -9.56 2.61
CA GLY A 88 18.74 -10.67 3.54
C GLY A 88 17.53 -11.11 4.38
N LEU A 89 16.41 -10.39 4.33
CA LEU A 89 15.19 -10.71 5.07
C LEU A 89 14.28 -11.63 4.27
N LYS A 90 13.84 -12.75 4.86
CA LYS A 90 12.84 -13.65 4.24
C LYS A 90 11.43 -13.10 4.50
N VAL A 91 10.74 -12.73 3.42
CA VAL A 91 9.44 -12.04 3.42
C VAL A 91 8.37 -12.98 2.86
N GLY A 92 7.29 -13.18 3.61
CA GLY A 92 6.07 -13.83 3.14
C GLY A 92 5.04 -12.78 2.70
N ILE A 93 4.46 -12.97 1.53
CA ILE A 93 3.48 -12.06 0.93
C ILE A 93 2.19 -12.85 0.71
N ILE A 94 1.17 -12.61 1.53
CA ILE A 94 -0.13 -13.29 1.47
C ILE A 94 -1.08 -12.42 0.65
N GLY A 95 -1.85 -13.03 -0.25
CA GLY A 95 -2.97 -12.35 -0.93
C GLY A 95 -4.30 -12.79 -0.34
N VAL A 96 -5.27 -11.89 -0.24
CA VAL A 96 -6.66 -12.24 0.07
C VAL A 96 -7.64 -11.44 -0.76
N SER A 97 -8.77 -12.08 -1.06
CA SER A 97 -9.86 -11.56 -1.87
C SER A 97 -11.12 -11.44 -1.02
N PRO A 98 -12.13 -10.68 -1.44
CA PRO A 98 -13.38 -10.61 -0.70
C PRO A 98 -14.03 -12.00 -0.56
N ALA A 99 -14.65 -12.27 0.58
CA ALA A 99 -15.46 -13.46 0.75
C ALA A 99 -16.74 -13.37 -0.11
N SER A 100 -17.19 -14.51 -0.64
CA SER A 100 -18.53 -14.61 -1.24
C SER A 100 -19.58 -14.81 -0.14
N ALA A 101 -20.83 -14.39 -0.40
CA ALA A 101 -21.96 -14.79 0.44
C ALA A 101 -21.97 -16.32 0.59
N ASP A 102 -22.30 -16.83 1.78
CA ASP A 102 -22.52 -18.26 1.96
C ASP A 102 -23.67 -18.69 1.02
N PRO A 103 -23.49 -19.68 0.12
CA PRO A 103 -24.57 -20.19 -0.72
C PRO A 103 -25.78 -20.71 0.08
N LYS A 104 -25.59 -20.99 1.38
CA LYS A 104 -26.64 -21.39 2.32
C LYS A 104 -27.26 -20.22 3.10
N ALA A 105 -26.73 -19.01 2.97
CA ALA A 105 -27.34 -17.83 3.59
C ALA A 105 -28.65 -17.49 2.85
N PRO A 106 -29.71 -17.08 3.58
CA PRO A 106 -30.96 -16.66 2.95
C PRO A 106 -30.71 -15.50 1.97
N ALA A 107 -31.44 -15.52 0.85
CA ALA A 107 -31.36 -14.49 -0.19
C ALA A 107 -31.74 -13.12 0.40
N GLY A 108 -30.74 -12.26 0.56
CA GLY A 108 -30.82 -10.99 1.25
C GLY A 108 -29.41 -10.56 1.62
N GLY A 109 -28.67 -10.09 0.61
CA GLY A 109 -27.25 -9.77 0.74
C GLY A 109 -27.00 -8.86 1.93
N SER A 110 -26.14 -9.31 2.85
CA SER A 110 -25.54 -8.41 3.81
C SER A 110 -24.62 -7.44 3.06
N GLU A 111 -24.53 -6.21 3.55
CA GLU A 111 -23.48 -5.28 3.14
C GLU A 111 -22.11 -6.00 3.13
N GLY A 112 -21.38 -5.93 2.01
CA GLY A 112 -20.06 -6.55 1.88
C GLY A 112 -20.00 -7.89 1.14
N THR A 113 -21.07 -8.34 0.47
CA THR A 113 -20.97 -9.47 -0.46
C THR A 113 -20.32 -9.04 -1.78
N ALA A 114 -19.20 -9.67 -2.13
CA ALA A 114 -18.49 -9.35 -3.37
C ALA A 114 -19.10 -10.05 -4.58
N PHE A 115 -19.07 -9.37 -5.72
CA PHE A 115 -19.47 -9.94 -6.99
C PHE A 115 -18.29 -10.74 -7.56
N LEU A 116 -18.33 -12.06 -7.40
CA LEU A 116 -17.35 -12.98 -7.98
C LEU A 116 -17.97 -13.70 -9.19
N PRO A 117 -17.17 -14.04 -10.21
CA PRO A 117 -17.66 -14.80 -11.36
C PRO A 117 -18.23 -16.16 -10.97
N GLU A 118 -19.09 -16.71 -11.82
CA GLU A 118 -19.65 -18.05 -11.64
C GLU A 118 -18.53 -19.10 -11.45
N GLY A 119 -18.75 -20.03 -10.52
CA GLY A 119 -17.80 -21.09 -10.19
C GLY A 119 -16.62 -20.64 -9.31
N VAL A 120 -16.50 -19.35 -8.99
CA VAL A 120 -15.50 -18.80 -8.06
C VAL A 120 -16.16 -18.50 -6.71
N ARG A 121 -15.51 -18.92 -5.63
CA ARG A 121 -15.96 -18.64 -4.26
C ARG A 121 -14.82 -18.07 -3.43
N GLY A 122 -15.14 -17.09 -2.59
CA GLY A 122 -14.23 -16.54 -1.59
C GLY A 122 -14.54 -17.13 -0.22
N LEU A 123 -13.64 -17.94 0.33
CA LEU A 123 -13.74 -18.46 1.69
C LEU A 123 -13.53 -17.34 2.74
N PRO A 124 -13.91 -17.56 4.01
CA PRO A 124 -13.68 -16.58 5.08
C PRO A 124 -12.22 -16.13 5.17
N VAL A 125 -12.00 -14.82 5.13
CA VAL A 125 -10.65 -14.23 4.99
C VAL A 125 -9.78 -14.49 6.21
N GLY A 126 -10.29 -14.22 7.42
CA GLY A 126 -9.55 -14.36 8.68
C GLY A 126 -8.90 -15.76 8.84
N PRO A 127 -9.66 -16.86 8.80
CA PRO A 127 -9.10 -18.21 8.88
C PRO A 127 -8.05 -18.53 7.82
N ALA A 128 -8.24 -18.06 6.58
CA ALA A 128 -7.28 -18.25 5.50
C ALA A 128 -5.95 -17.53 5.80
N VAL A 129 -6.01 -16.29 6.28
CA VAL A 129 -4.82 -15.54 6.72
C VAL A 129 -4.12 -16.24 7.89
N THR A 130 -4.85 -16.60 8.95
CA THR A 130 -4.26 -17.24 10.13
C THR A 130 -3.55 -18.55 9.79
N SER A 131 -4.17 -19.38 8.94
CA SER A 131 -3.58 -20.64 8.49
C SER A 131 -2.28 -20.40 7.70
N GLU A 132 -2.30 -19.43 6.78
CA GLU A 132 -1.16 -19.16 5.91
C GLU A 132 -0.01 -18.48 6.66
N VAL A 133 -0.29 -17.57 7.60
CA VAL A 133 0.71 -16.99 8.50
C VAL A 133 1.40 -18.10 9.29
N LYS A 134 0.63 -19.04 9.87
CA LYS A 134 1.18 -20.16 10.62
C LYS A 134 2.11 -21.00 9.75
N ARG A 135 1.70 -21.34 8.52
CA ARG A 135 2.53 -22.09 7.56
C ARG A 135 3.83 -21.34 7.24
N LEU A 136 3.74 -20.05 6.94
CA LEU A 136 4.90 -19.23 6.57
C LEU A 136 5.89 -19.07 7.73
N ARG A 137 5.42 -18.86 8.96
CA ARG A 137 6.31 -18.74 10.13
C ARG A 137 6.93 -20.07 10.51
N GLN A 138 6.17 -21.17 10.49
CA GLN A 138 6.64 -22.47 10.98
C GLN A 138 7.47 -23.25 9.95
N LYS A 139 7.07 -23.23 8.68
CA LYS A 139 7.72 -24.03 7.63
C LYS A 139 8.75 -23.21 6.85
N GLU A 140 8.41 -21.96 6.53
CA GLU A 140 9.27 -21.09 5.73
C GLU A 140 10.18 -20.23 6.61
N GLN A 141 9.91 -20.09 7.90
CA GLN A 141 10.69 -19.25 8.81
C GLN A 141 10.79 -17.80 8.32
N VAL A 142 9.70 -17.25 7.75
CA VAL A 142 9.68 -15.85 7.32
C VAL A 142 9.81 -14.91 8.52
N SER A 143 10.54 -13.83 8.34
CA SER A 143 10.77 -12.80 9.37
C SER A 143 9.82 -11.61 9.22
N LEU A 144 9.24 -11.42 8.03
CA LEU A 144 8.27 -10.38 7.73
C LEU A 144 7.08 -10.98 6.99
N VAL A 145 5.86 -10.60 7.37
CA VAL A 145 4.63 -10.96 6.66
C VAL A 145 3.89 -9.71 6.20
N LEU A 146 3.69 -9.62 4.90
CA LEU A 146 2.90 -8.59 4.22
C LEU A 146 1.59 -9.22 3.76
N LEU A 147 0.47 -8.57 4.07
CA LEU A 147 -0.86 -8.99 3.63
C LEU A 147 -1.38 -8.02 2.56
N LEU A 148 -1.51 -8.49 1.32
CA LEU A 148 -2.17 -7.81 0.22
C LEU A 148 -3.67 -8.11 0.28
N ALA A 149 -4.44 -7.17 0.81
CA ALA A 149 -5.84 -7.34 1.16
C ALA A 149 -6.75 -6.64 0.15
N ALA A 150 -7.21 -7.38 -0.87
CA ALA A 150 -8.12 -6.87 -1.90
C ALA A 150 -9.59 -6.84 -1.42
N VAL A 151 -9.80 -6.45 -0.16
CA VAL A 151 -11.06 -6.58 0.59
C VAL A 151 -11.60 -5.22 1.03
N PRO A 152 -12.91 -5.09 1.35
CA PRO A 152 -13.45 -3.85 1.87
C PRO A 152 -12.69 -3.32 3.08
N TYR A 153 -12.57 -1.99 3.22
CA TYR A 153 -11.75 -1.38 4.27
C TYR A 153 -12.10 -1.87 5.69
N VAL A 154 -13.39 -2.06 5.99
CA VAL A 154 -13.85 -2.55 7.30
C VAL A 154 -13.28 -3.93 7.61
N GLU A 155 -13.19 -4.80 6.62
CA GLU A 155 -12.59 -6.13 6.78
C GLU A 155 -11.07 -6.04 6.95
N ALA A 156 -10.40 -5.17 6.19
CA ALA A 156 -8.96 -4.92 6.38
C ALA A 156 -8.62 -4.36 7.77
N VAL A 157 -9.46 -3.51 8.35
CA VAL A 157 -9.29 -3.04 9.74
C VAL A 157 -9.40 -4.21 10.72
N LYS A 158 -10.40 -5.08 10.56
CA LYS A 158 -10.55 -6.29 11.41
C LYS A 158 -9.32 -7.20 11.31
N LEU A 159 -8.80 -7.39 10.10
CA LEU A 159 -7.59 -8.17 9.88
C LEU A 159 -6.38 -7.52 10.54
N ALA A 160 -6.20 -6.20 10.38
CA ALA A 160 -5.08 -5.51 11.01
C ALA A 160 -5.13 -5.62 12.55
N GLN A 161 -6.34 -5.53 13.14
CA GLN A 161 -6.56 -5.64 14.58
C GLN A 161 -6.35 -7.05 15.14
N GLY A 162 -6.68 -8.11 14.39
CA GLY A 162 -6.76 -9.48 14.94
C GLY A 162 -5.92 -10.55 14.25
N ALA A 163 -5.33 -10.30 13.08
CA ALA A 163 -4.50 -11.29 12.38
C ALA A 163 -3.08 -11.30 12.94
N GLU A 164 -2.88 -12.04 14.03
CA GLU A 164 -1.56 -12.19 14.66
C GLU A 164 -0.52 -12.74 13.67
N GLY A 165 0.68 -12.16 13.72
CA GLY A 165 1.82 -12.56 12.89
C GLY A 165 1.87 -11.91 11.51
N VAL A 166 0.85 -11.14 11.11
CA VAL A 166 0.93 -10.16 10.02
C VAL A 166 1.60 -8.89 10.56
N ASP A 167 2.56 -8.33 9.81
CA ASP A 167 3.24 -7.09 10.20
C ASP A 167 2.59 -5.86 9.54
N PHE A 168 2.26 -5.96 8.25
CA PHE A 168 1.65 -4.89 7.46
C PHE A 168 0.48 -5.40 6.61
N VAL A 169 -0.61 -4.62 6.56
CA VAL A 169 -1.76 -4.86 5.69
C VAL A 169 -1.82 -3.77 4.64
N LEU A 170 -1.75 -4.12 3.36
CA LEU A 170 -1.89 -3.21 2.23
C LEU A 170 -3.27 -3.44 1.60
N GLN A 171 -4.16 -2.46 1.68
CA GLN A 171 -5.56 -2.64 1.30
C GLN A 171 -5.89 -2.04 -0.07
N SER A 172 -6.67 -2.76 -0.87
CA SER A 172 -7.42 -2.23 -2.02
C SER A 172 -8.88 -2.66 -1.89
N HIS A 173 -9.79 -2.09 -2.71
CA HIS A 173 -11.18 -2.48 -2.98
C HIS A 173 -12.05 -1.22 -3.10
N ASP A 174 -12.14 -0.48 -1.99
CA ASP A 174 -12.70 0.86 -1.93
C ASP A 174 -11.60 1.89 -1.71
N GLY A 175 -11.71 3.02 -2.42
CA GLY A 175 -10.77 4.12 -2.31
C GLY A 175 -11.04 4.92 -1.04
N ARG A 176 -10.00 5.16 -0.24
CA ARG A 176 -10.08 5.99 0.98
C ARG A 176 -9.37 7.34 0.82
N GLY A 177 -8.97 7.68 -0.40
CA GLY A 177 -8.17 8.86 -0.72
C GLY A 177 -6.76 8.78 -0.13
N VAL A 178 -6.14 9.94 0.07
CA VAL A 178 -4.84 10.05 0.73
C VAL A 178 -5.02 9.77 2.22
N GLY A 179 -4.58 8.60 2.68
CA GLY A 179 -4.64 8.21 4.08
C GLY A 179 -3.26 8.14 4.72
N MET A 180 -3.17 8.42 6.02
CA MET A 180 -1.99 8.05 6.81
C MET A 180 -2.06 6.55 7.12
N ALA A 181 -0.92 5.86 7.17
CA ALA A 181 -0.93 4.53 7.77
C ALA A 181 -1.39 4.63 9.22
N GLN A 182 -2.14 3.62 9.64
CA GLN A 182 -2.68 3.54 10.97
C GLN A 182 -2.24 2.25 11.59
N ARG A 183 -1.61 2.35 12.76
CA ARG A 183 -1.46 1.17 13.61
C ARG A 183 -2.85 0.76 14.09
N GLN A 184 -3.25 -0.45 13.73
CA GLN A 184 -4.56 -1.00 14.02
C GLN A 184 -4.32 -2.28 14.81
N GLY A 185 -4.35 -2.19 16.15
CA GLY A 185 -4.05 -3.34 17.02
C GLY A 185 -2.64 -3.92 16.78
N VAL A 186 -2.59 -5.10 16.15
CA VAL A 186 -1.36 -5.90 16.01
C VAL A 186 -0.57 -5.62 14.72
N SER A 187 -1.21 -5.05 13.68
CA SER A 187 -0.57 -4.72 12.40
C SER A 187 -0.65 -3.22 12.08
N THR A 188 0.14 -2.80 11.09
CA THR A 188 -0.01 -1.47 10.47
C THR A 188 -0.81 -1.58 9.17
N LEU A 189 -1.95 -0.89 9.09
CA LEU A 189 -2.75 -0.77 7.87
C LEU A 189 -2.21 0.39 7.03
N VAL A 190 -1.81 0.09 5.80
CA VAL A 190 -1.23 1.02 4.84
C VAL A 190 -2.21 1.18 3.68
N PRO A 191 -2.85 2.35 3.51
CA PRO A 191 -3.64 2.64 2.31
C PRO A 191 -2.68 3.02 1.17
N PRO A 192 -2.47 2.18 0.15
CA PRO A 192 -1.48 2.44 -0.90
C PRO A 192 -1.87 3.60 -1.82
N GLY A 193 -3.15 4.00 -1.82
CA GLY A 193 -3.72 5.03 -2.67
C GLY A 193 -4.68 4.47 -3.71
N GLU A 194 -4.98 5.27 -4.73
CA GLU A 194 -5.87 4.88 -5.81
C GLU A 194 -5.35 5.32 -7.18
N ARG A 195 -5.73 4.55 -8.21
CA ARG A 195 -5.54 4.88 -9.63
C ARG A 195 -4.09 5.17 -10.06
N GLY A 196 -3.10 4.67 -9.33
CA GLY A 196 -1.69 4.92 -9.61
C GLY A 196 -1.26 6.38 -9.41
N ARG A 197 -2.08 7.22 -8.77
CA ARG A 197 -1.74 8.64 -8.49
C ARG A 197 -0.68 8.80 -7.41
N GLN A 198 -0.42 7.73 -6.66
CA GLN A 198 0.59 7.72 -5.62
C GLN A 198 1.14 6.31 -5.43
N VAL A 199 2.35 6.25 -4.91
CA VAL A 199 3.02 5.01 -4.48
C VAL A 199 3.35 5.14 -3.01
N ALA A 200 2.86 4.21 -2.20
CA ALA A 200 3.28 4.06 -0.81
C ALA A 200 4.67 3.41 -0.77
N LYS A 201 5.66 4.13 -0.22
CA LYS A 201 7.01 3.64 0.02
C LYS A 201 7.18 3.36 1.51
N LEU A 202 7.24 2.07 1.84
CA LEU A 202 7.50 1.58 3.18
C LEU A 202 8.97 1.19 3.33
N GLU A 203 9.73 1.96 4.09
CA GLU A 203 11.13 1.69 4.40
C GLU A 203 11.22 1.00 5.76
N LEU A 204 11.87 -0.16 5.81
CA LEU A 204 11.93 -1.01 7.00
C LEU A 204 13.36 -1.15 7.50
N SER A 205 13.57 -0.99 8.81
CA SER A 205 14.72 -1.55 9.51
C SER A 205 14.26 -2.72 10.36
N VAL A 206 14.95 -3.85 10.29
CA VAL A 206 14.55 -5.07 10.98
C VAL A 206 15.72 -5.60 11.80
N GLU A 207 15.80 -5.15 13.05
CA GLU A 207 16.74 -5.65 14.05
C GLU A 207 15.97 -6.25 15.23
N GLY A 208 16.35 -7.45 15.65
CA GLY A 208 15.72 -8.13 16.79
C GLY A 208 14.28 -8.58 16.53
N ALA A 209 13.52 -8.72 17.62
CA ALA A 209 12.14 -9.21 17.63
C ALA A 209 11.17 -8.18 18.23
N GLY A 210 9.87 -8.38 18.05
CA GLY A 210 8.82 -7.50 18.58
C GLY A 210 8.05 -6.76 17.49
N PRO A 211 7.15 -5.83 17.85
CA PRO A 211 6.38 -5.05 16.89
C PRO A 211 7.22 -3.95 16.23
N PHE A 212 6.81 -3.53 15.05
CA PHE A 212 7.38 -2.38 14.37
C PHE A 212 7.03 -1.06 15.05
N ALA A 213 7.99 -0.14 15.18
CA ALA A 213 7.78 1.24 15.60
C ALA A 213 7.67 2.18 14.38
N ASP A 214 6.66 3.06 14.37
CA ASP A 214 6.48 4.07 13.33
C ASP A 214 7.42 5.26 13.57
N LEU A 215 8.25 5.60 12.59
CA LEU A 215 9.14 6.76 12.63
C LEU A 215 8.58 7.99 11.90
N SER A 216 7.37 7.90 11.35
CA SER A 216 6.83 8.92 10.46
C SER A 216 6.61 10.26 11.18
N GLU A 217 6.16 10.25 12.44
CA GLU A 217 6.01 11.49 13.22
C GLU A 217 7.36 12.09 13.60
N ALA A 218 8.31 11.26 14.07
CA ALA A 218 9.66 11.70 14.36
C ALA A 218 10.34 12.33 13.12
N ASN A 219 10.18 11.71 11.95
CA ASN A 219 10.76 12.22 10.72
C ASN A 219 10.08 13.52 10.24
N ARG A 220 8.74 13.62 10.30
CA ARG A 220 8.04 14.89 10.02
C ARG A 220 8.50 16.01 10.95
N ALA A 221 8.73 15.69 12.23
CA ALA A 221 9.26 16.65 13.19
C ALA A 221 10.68 17.10 12.83
N ARG A 222 11.58 16.17 12.46
CA ARG A 222 12.95 16.49 12.01
C ARG A 222 12.98 17.33 10.73
N GLU A 223 12.15 17.01 9.74
CA GLU A 223 12.06 17.80 8.50
C GLU A 223 11.54 19.21 8.77
N SER A 224 10.48 19.32 9.57
CA SER A 224 9.94 20.61 10.00
C SER A 224 10.98 21.41 10.79
N GLN A 225 11.78 20.75 11.64
CA GLN A 225 12.84 21.37 12.40
C GLN A 225 13.90 21.96 11.46
N ARG A 226 14.37 21.22 10.46
CA ARG A 226 15.33 21.71 9.44
C ARG A 226 14.80 22.94 8.70
N MET A 227 13.51 22.93 8.34
CA MET A 227 12.88 24.08 7.68
C MET A 227 12.82 25.32 8.59
N VAL A 228 12.53 25.12 9.88
CA VAL A 228 12.54 26.20 10.89
C VAL A 228 13.97 26.70 11.13
N GLU A 229 14.97 25.84 11.19
CA GLU A 229 16.39 26.23 11.31
C GLU A 229 16.85 27.08 10.12
N ALA A 230 16.45 26.72 8.89
CA ALA A 230 16.71 27.53 7.71
C ALA A 230 16.01 28.91 7.78
N ASN A 231 14.81 29.00 8.37
CA ASN A 231 14.13 30.27 8.63
C ASN A 231 14.86 31.11 9.70
N ILE A 232 15.30 30.49 10.79
CA ILE A 232 16.09 31.13 11.86
C ILE A 232 17.33 31.78 11.27
N ALA A 233 18.10 31.03 10.47
CA ALA A 233 19.31 31.55 9.83
C ALA A 233 19.02 32.79 8.94
N ARG A 234 17.93 32.78 8.18
CA ARG A 234 17.50 33.93 7.37
C ARG A 234 17.12 35.14 8.22
N VAL A 235 16.39 34.94 9.32
CA VAL A 235 15.99 36.03 10.22
C VAL A 235 17.22 36.62 10.92
N GLN A 236 18.16 35.78 11.37
CA GLN A 236 19.42 36.20 11.98
C GLN A 236 20.26 37.04 11.02
N GLU A 237 20.35 36.64 9.74
CA GLU A 237 21.09 37.42 8.75
C GLU A 237 20.44 38.79 8.50
N ARG A 238 19.10 38.84 8.42
CA ARG A 238 18.35 40.09 8.29
C ARG A 238 18.55 41.00 9.51
N LEU A 239 18.59 40.45 10.71
CA LEU A 239 18.86 41.18 11.95
C LEU A 239 20.26 41.83 11.99
N LYS A 240 21.25 41.31 11.26
CA LYS A 240 22.59 41.92 11.22
C LYS A 240 22.61 43.23 10.43
N VAL A 241 21.78 43.33 9.39
CA VAL A 241 21.76 44.47 8.46
C VAL A 241 20.63 45.46 8.72
N GLU A 242 19.59 45.06 9.46
CA GLU A 242 18.43 45.90 9.78
C GLU A 242 18.78 46.99 10.81
N LYS A 243 18.43 48.24 10.50
CA LYS A 243 18.74 49.42 11.31
C LYS A 243 17.51 50.05 11.95
N ASN A 244 16.31 49.76 11.46
CA ASN A 244 15.08 50.27 12.03
C ASN A 244 14.73 49.50 13.32
N GLU A 245 14.62 50.21 14.45
CA GLU A 245 14.40 49.60 15.77
C GLU A 245 13.09 48.80 15.89
N ASP A 246 11.99 49.31 15.32
CA ASP A 246 10.71 48.59 15.34
C ASP A 246 10.78 47.30 14.52
N ALA A 247 11.43 47.35 13.35
CA ALA A 247 11.68 46.18 12.51
C ALA A 247 12.61 45.17 13.20
N ARG A 248 13.65 45.64 13.90
CA ARG A 248 14.54 44.78 14.69
C ARG A 248 13.78 44.08 15.81
N ARG A 249 12.91 44.78 16.53
CA ARG A 249 12.08 44.20 17.58
C ARG A 249 11.14 43.12 17.05
N SER A 250 10.46 43.39 15.93
CA SER A 250 9.59 42.41 15.26
C SER A 250 10.36 41.16 14.80
N LEU A 251 11.57 41.35 14.25
CA LEU A 251 12.43 40.23 13.85
C LEU A 251 12.94 39.42 15.06
N GLN A 252 13.20 40.05 16.21
CA GLN A 252 13.58 39.35 17.45
C GLN A 252 12.43 38.53 18.02
N GLU A 253 11.20 39.06 18.00
CA GLU A 253 10.00 38.31 18.39
C GLU A 253 9.78 37.09 17.47
N THR A 254 9.96 37.29 16.15
CA THR A 254 9.89 36.21 15.16
C THR A 254 10.96 35.14 15.42
N LEU A 255 12.20 35.56 15.69
CA LEU A 255 13.30 34.66 16.01
C LEU A 255 12.98 33.81 17.25
N THR A 256 12.47 34.43 18.31
CA THR A 256 12.09 33.74 19.56
C THR A 256 10.99 32.70 19.30
N SER A 257 9.99 33.05 18.48
CA SER A 257 8.92 32.11 18.07
C SER A 257 9.47 30.92 17.29
N PHE A 258 10.40 31.14 16.34
CA PHE A 258 11.02 30.07 15.58
C PHE A 258 11.93 29.18 16.44
N GLU A 259 12.69 29.74 17.38
CA GLU A 259 13.51 28.96 18.31
C GLU A 259 12.66 28.08 19.21
N ALA A 260 11.56 28.62 19.78
CA ALA A 260 10.62 27.85 20.56
C ALA A 260 9.98 26.71 19.74
N ARG A 261 9.64 26.97 18.47
CA ARG A 261 9.11 25.95 17.55
C ARG A 261 10.15 24.88 17.22
N ARG A 262 11.41 25.25 16.96
CA ARG A 262 12.52 24.31 16.73
C ARG A 262 12.67 23.37 17.93
N ASP A 263 12.68 23.90 19.15
CA ASP A 263 12.88 23.11 20.36
C ASP A 263 11.70 22.18 20.65
N ALA A 264 10.47 22.62 20.36
CA ALA A 264 9.30 21.75 20.43
C ALA A 264 9.39 20.57 19.44
N LEU A 265 9.77 20.84 18.19
CA LEU A 265 9.95 19.81 17.16
C LEU A 265 11.08 18.84 17.52
N ALA A 266 12.19 19.33 18.10
CA ALA A 266 13.29 18.49 18.57
C ALA A 266 12.84 17.52 19.68
N ARG A 267 11.99 17.98 20.61
CA ARG A 267 11.39 17.10 21.64
C ARG A 267 10.50 16.03 21.02
N THR A 268 9.64 16.39 20.07
CA THR A 268 8.80 15.41 19.35
C THR A 268 9.65 14.38 18.60
N ALA A 269 10.71 14.81 17.94
CA ALA A 269 11.63 13.94 17.20
C ALA A 269 12.41 12.97 18.12
N ALA A 270 12.65 13.34 19.37
CA ALA A 270 13.34 12.54 20.37
C ALA A 270 12.40 11.61 21.17
N ALA A 271 11.11 11.95 21.26
CA ALA A 271 10.13 11.20 22.07
C ALA A 271 9.75 9.84 21.47
N GLN A 272 9.85 9.67 20.15
CA GLN A 272 9.48 8.41 19.50
C GLN A 272 10.67 7.46 19.36
N GLY A 273 10.85 6.64 20.41
CA GLY A 273 11.43 5.30 20.37
C GLY A 273 12.87 5.13 19.84
N PRO A 274 13.51 3.98 20.12
CA PRO A 274 14.86 3.74 19.66
C PRO A 274 14.94 3.72 18.12
N THR A 275 16.01 4.29 17.56
CA THR A 275 16.39 4.12 16.14
C THR A 275 16.85 2.68 15.83
N THR A 276 16.96 1.85 16.87
CA THR A 276 17.39 0.46 16.83
C THR A 276 16.20 -0.47 17.07
N GLY A 277 16.17 -1.62 16.40
CA GLY A 277 15.05 -2.57 16.47
C GLY A 277 14.25 -2.65 15.17
N ARG A 278 13.00 -3.11 15.24
CA ARG A 278 12.09 -3.16 14.08
C ARG A 278 11.40 -1.80 13.94
N THR A 279 11.75 -1.04 12.90
CA THR A 279 11.19 0.30 12.64
C THR A 279 10.71 0.42 11.20
N TYR A 280 9.79 1.35 10.97
CA TYR A 280 9.38 1.69 9.61
C TYR A 280 9.21 3.19 9.42
N LEU A 281 9.38 3.61 8.18
CA LEU A 281 9.02 4.93 7.69
C LEU A 281 8.10 4.75 6.49
N LEU A 282 6.90 5.34 6.56
CA LEU A 282 6.00 5.41 5.43
C LEU A 282 6.06 6.80 4.79
N THR A 283 6.32 6.82 3.49
CA THR A 283 6.20 8.02 2.66
C THR A 283 5.28 7.74 1.48
N TYR A 284 4.65 8.78 0.96
CA TYR A 284 3.85 8.71 -0.26
C TYR A 284 4.54 9.50 -1.35
N LEU A 285 4.86 8.83 -2.45
CA LEU A 285 5.34 9.46 -3.66
C LEU A 285 4.12 9.81 -4.50
N GLN A 286 3.80 11.10 -4.61
CA GLN A 286 2.71 11.55 -5.48
C GLN A 286 3.20 11.56 -6.92
N LEU A 287 2.41 11.00 -7.83
CA LEU A 287 2.66 11.08 -9.26
C LEU A 287 2.10 12.40 -9.77
N GLY A 288 2.96 13.42 -9.82
CA GLY A 288 2.64 14.75 -10.32
C GLY A 288 3.21 15.03 -11.70
N ALA A 289 2.99 16.24 -12.21
CA ALA A 289 3.54 16.72 -13.47
C ALA A 289 5.09 16.80 -13.48
N ASP A 290 5.71 16.70 -12.31
CA ASP A 290 7.16 16.63 -12.09
C ASP A 290 7.75 15.25 -12.39
N VAL A 291 6.90 14.22 -12.56
CA VAL A 291 7.34 12.88 -12.97
C VAL A 291 7.14 12.73 -14.47
N ALA A 292 8.25 12.64 -15.22
CA ALA A 292 8.20 12.47 -16.66
C ALA A 292 7.61 11.11 -17.06
N SER A 293 6.71 11.11 -18.06
CA SER A 293 6.18 9.87 -18.65
C SER A 293 7.27 9.07 -19.38
N ASP A 294 7.22 7.75 -19.26
CA ASP A 294 7.99 6.87 -20.14
C ASP A 294 7.38 6.90 -21.55
N ALA A 295 8.17 7.33 -22.54
CA ALA A 295 7.69 7.52 -23.91
C ALA A 295 7.22 6.22 -24.60
N ALA A 296 7.78 5.06 -24.22
CA ALA A 296 7.36 3.78 -24.78
C ALA A 296 6.03 3.32 -24.17
N VAL A 297 5.87 3.46 -22.85
CA VAL A 297 4.61 3.15 -22.16
C VAL A 297 3.51 4.11 -22.58
N GLN A 298 3.79 5.40 -22.69
CA GLN A 298 2.85 6.43 -23.14
C GLN A 298 2.26 6.07 -24.52
N LYS A 299 3.11 5.64 -25.48
CA LYS A 299 2.65 5.19 -26.80
C LYS A 299 1.75 3.95 -26.74
N GLN A 300 1.94 3.06 -25.77
CA GLN A 300 1.07 1.91 -25.58
C GLN A 300 -0.28 2.34 -24.99
N VAL A 301 -0.27 3.26 -24.01
CA VAL A 301 -1.49 3.84 -23.43
C VAL A 301 -2.32 4.54 -24.50
N GLU A 302 -1.71 5.40 -25.32
CA GLU A 302 -2.42 6.14 -26.38
C GLU A 302 -3.04 5.25 -27.48
N ARG A 303 -2.57 4.00 -27.63
CA ARG A 303 -3.20 3.01 -28.51
C ARG A 303 -4.46 2.41 -27.92
N VAL A 304 -4.58 2.37 -26.59
CA VAL A 304 -5.70 1.81 -25.85
C VAL A 304 -6.72 2.89 -25.50
N GLU A 305 -6.26 4.03 -24.98
CA GLU A 305 -7.05 5.22 -24.62
C GLU A 305 -6.45 6.45 -25.35
N PRO A 306 -6.85 6.73 -26.61
CA PRO A 306 -6.34 7.88 -27.37
C PRO A 306 -6.68 9.24 -26.73
N PRO A 307 -5.90 10.30 -27.00
CA PRO A 307 -6.25 11.68 -26.61
C PRO A 307 -7.69 12.06 -26.97
N GLY A 308 -8.46 12.48 -25.96
CA GLY A 308 -9.87 12.86 -26.12
C GLY A 308 -10.88 11.72 -26.03
N SER A 309 -10.45 10.48 -25.73
CA SER A 309 -11.36 9.39 -25.37
C SER A 309 -12.00 9.62 -24.00
N ALA A 310 -13.07 8.90 -23.68
CA ALA A 310 -13.79 9.02 -22.40
C ALA A 310 -12.91 8.70 -21.16
N GLY A 311 -11.76 8.06 -21.37
CA GLY A 311 -10.78 7.71 -20.33
C GLY A 311 -9.65 8.71 -20.13
N HIS A 312 -9.51 9.71 -21.02
CA HIS A 312 -8.40 10.67 -21.05
C HIS A 312 -8.61 11.91 -20.19
#